data_AF-A0A7J3Z705-F1
#
_entry.id   AF-A0A7J3Z705-F1
#
_cell.length_a   1.000
_cell.length_b   1.000
_cell.length_c   1.000
_cell.angle_alpha   90.00
_cell.angle_beta   90.00
_cell.angle_gamma   90.00
#
_symmetry.space_group_name_H-M   'P 1'
#
loop_
_entity.id
_entity.type
_entity.pdbx_description
1 polymer ?
#
loop_
_entity_poly.entity_id
_entity_poly.type
_entity_poly.pdbx_seq_one_letter_code
_entity_poly.pdbx_strand_id
1 'polypeptide(L)'
;MVRKAIEKHRERIENISWDYSHKIGDLIAGLALRHRSIVLEDLEKLKDNAKRGRRFNKRLTLWFYRRVQFCVEYEARERGLLVARVNVAS
;
A
#
# COMPACT_ATOMS: atom_id res chain seq x y z
N MET A 1 2.59 -31.24 8.63
CA MET A 1 2.83 -30.23 9.69
C MET A 1 3.40 -28.92 9.15
N VAL A 2 4.43 -28.93 8.30
CA VAL A 2 5.07 -27.73 7.74
C VAL A 2 4.10 -26.81 6.96
N ARG A 3 3.20 -27.38 6.13
CA ARG A 3 2.25 -26.60 5.31
C ARG A 3 1.29 -25.74 6.15
N LYS A 4 0.72 -26.29 7.23
CA LYS A 4 -0.16 -25.56 8.17
C LYS A 4 0.59 -24.44 8.90
N ALA A 5 1.86 -24.64 9.26
CA ALA A 5 2.67 -23.61 9.90
C ALA A 5 2.97 -22.44 8.95
N ILE A 6 3.26 -22.74 7.67
CA ILE A 6 3.46 -21.71 6.63
C ILE A 6 2.18 -20.93 6.38
N GLU A 7 1.04 -21.61 6.33
CA GLU A 7 -0.28 -21.00 6.10
C GLU A 7 -0.68 -20.06 7.25
N LYS A 8 -0.53 -20.51 8.50
CA LYS A 8 -0.76 -19.67 9.69
C LYS A 8 0.16 -18.45 9.73
N HIS A 9 1.42 -18.60 9.29
CA HIS A 9 2.34 -17.47 9.23
C HIS A 9 1.97 -16.48 8.13
N ARG A 10 1.52 -16.98 6.97
CA ARG A 10 0.98 -16.15 5.87
C ARG A 10 -0.23 -15.35 6.33
N GLU A 11 -1.22 -16.01 6.92
CA GLU A 11 -2.44 -15.38 7.42
C GLU A 11 -2.12 -14.28 8.44
N ARG A 12 -1.17 -14.54 9.35
CA ARG A 12 -0.71 -13.52 10.30
C ARG A 12 -0.09 -12.30 9.61
N ILE A 13 0.75 -12.51 8.59
CA ILE A 13 1.35 -11.41 7.82
C ILE A 13 0.27 -10.64 7.06
N GLU A 14 -0.72 -11.33 6.50
CA GLU A 14 -1.83 -10.71 5.77
C GLU A 14 -2.71 -9.86 6.70
N ASN A 15 -3.02 -10.36 7.89
CA ASN A 15 -3.80 -9.63 8.89
C ASN A 15 -3.05 -8.40 9.39
N ILE A 16 -1.78 -8.55 9.76
CA ILE A 16 -0.93 -7.42 10.16
C ILE A 16 -0.87 -6.37 9.03
N SER A 17 -0.65 -6.84 7.80
CA SER A 17 -0.58 -5.99 6.63
C SER A 17 -1.88 -5.20 6.42
N TRP A 18 -3.03 -5.84 6.59
CA TRP A 18 -4.34 -5.23 6.48
C TRP A 18 -4.58 -4.18 7.57
N ASP A 19 -4.31 -4.52 8.84
CA ASP A 19 -4.49 -3.61 9.97
C ASP A 19 -3.67 -2.33 9.80
N TYR A 20 -2.40 -2.45 9.39
CA TYR A 20 -1.55 -1.29 9.12
C TYR A 20 -2.05 -0.50 7.91
N SER A 21 -2.46 -1.17 6.82
CA SER A 21 -2.95 -0.49 5.62
C SER A 21 -4.21 0.33 5.91
N HIS A 22 -5.15 -0.22 6.69
CA HIS A 22 -6.34 0.51 7.12
C HIS A 22 -6.01 1.72 8.00
N LYS A 23 -5.16 1.54 9.02
CA LYS A 23 -4.75 2.66 9.89
C LYS A 23 -4.07 3.78 9.12
N ILE A 24 -3.22 3.43 8.15
CA ILE A 24 -2.55 4.41 7.29
C ILE A 24 -3.57 5.11 6.38
N GLY A 25 -4.49 4.36 5.78
CA GLY A 25 -5.55 4.89 4.92
C GLY A 25 -6.44 5.89 5.66
N ASP A 26 -6.94 5.50 6.83
CA ASP A 26 -7.77 6.36 7.68
C ASP A 26 -7.03 7.63 8.11
N LEU A 27 -5.76 7.50 8.53
CA LEU A 27 -4.92 8.64 8.88
C LEU A 27 -4.76 9.61 7.69
N ILE A 28 -4.38 9.11 6.52
CA ILE A 28 -4.18 9.94 5.32
C ILE A 28 -5.47 10.62 4.90
N ALA A 29 -6.59 9.88 4.88
CA ALA A 29 -7.89 10.44 4.54
C ALA A 29 -8.32 11.51 5.56
N GLY A 30 -8.09 11.28 6.85
CA GLY A 30 -8.34 12.25 7.91
C GLY A 30 -7.48 13.52 7.82
N LEU A 31 -6.21 13.39 7.41
CA LEU A 31 -5.37 14.55 7.09
C LEU A 31 -5.91 15.30 5.87
N ALA A 32 -6.30 14.58 4.82
CA ALA A 32 -6.76 15.15 3.57
C ALA A 32 -8.11 15.86 3.67
N LEU A 33 -8.94 15.59 4.68
CA LEU A 33 -10.11 16.43 4.99
C LEU A 33 -9.72 17.91 5.23
N ARG A 34 -8.51 18.18 5.73
CA ARG A 34 -8.00 19.55 5.91
C ARG A 34 -7.33 20.11 4.65
N HIS A 35 -6.78 19.24 3.81
CA HIS A 35 -5.92 19.62 2.67
C HIS A 35 -6.55 19.36 1.28
N ARG A 36 -7.81 18.91 1.23
CA ARG A 36 -8.72 18.73 0.07
C ARG A 36 -8.31 17.75 -1.03
N SER A 37 -7.08 17.24 -1.07
CA SER A 37 -6.68 16.26 -2.09
C SER A 37 -5.58 15.32 -1.62
N ILE A 38 -5.57 14.11 -2.17
CA ILE A 38 -4.50 13.11 -1.98
C ILE A 38 -3.81 12.88 -3.32
N VAL A 39 -2.48 12.86 -3.33
CA VAL A 39 -1.68 12.51 -4.50
C VAL A 39 -0.85 11.26 -4.17
N LEU A 40 -1.01 10.21 -4.98
CA LEU A 40 -0.30 8.95 -4.83
C LEU A 40 0.70 8.77 -5.98
N GLU A 41 1.91 8.33 -5.65
CA GLU A 41 2.93 8.02 -6.66
C GLU A 41 2.61 6.70 -7.39
N ASP A 42 2.82 6.70 -8.71
CA ASP A 42 2.81 5.50 -9.52
C ASP A 42 4.13 4.73 -9.34
N LEU A 43 4.01 3.56 -8.71
CA LEU A 43 5.15 2.70 -8.42
C LEU A 43 5.57 1.79 -9.57
N GLU A 44 5.02 1.94 -10.78
CA GLU A 44 5.45 1.12 -11.92
C GLU A 44 6.97 1.17 -12.13
N LYS A 45 7.64 2.28 -11.83
CA LYS A 45 9.08 2.45 -11.97
C LYS A 45 9.94 1.89 -10.84
N LEU A 46 9.37 1.54 -9.69
CA LEU A 46 10.11 0.80 -8.66
C LEU A 46 10.53 -0.60 -9.14
N LYS A 47 9.89 -1.13 -10.19
CA LYS A 47 10.35 -2.33 -10.91
C LYS A 47 11.71 -2.11 -11.60
N ASP A 48 11.99 -0.92 -12.12
CA ASP A 48 13.17 -0.66 -12.96
C ASP A 48 14.44 -0.40 -12.13
N ASN A 49 14.31 0.26 -10.98
CA ASN A 49 15.38 0.44 -10.00
C ASN A 49 15.77 -0.86 -9.26
N ALA A 50 15.12 -1.99 -9.58
CA ALA A 50 15.30 -3.27 -8.92
C ALA A 50 16.61 -4.00 -9.26
N LYS A 51 17.55 -3.43 -10.03
CA LYS A 51 18.82 -4.09 -10.38
C LYS A 51 19.78 -4.33 -9.20
N ARG A 52 19.54 -3.80 -7.98
CA ARG A 52 20.48 -3.85 -6.83
C ARG A 52 20.08 -4.65 -5.56
N GLY A 53 19.22 -5.69 -5.59
CA GLY A 53 18.97 -6.48 -4.34
C GLY A 53 17.91 -7.60 -4.37
N ARG A 54 17.81 -8.40 -3.28
CA ARG A 54 17.00 -9.63 -3.09
C ARG A 54 15.54 -9.48 -3.60
N ARG A 55 15.21 -10.19 -4.69
CA ARG A 55 13.93 -10.14 -5.44
C ARG A 55 12.67 -10.38 -4.59
N PHE A 56 12.76 -11.21 -3.54
CA PHE A 56 11.62 -11.57 -2.68
C PHE A 56 11.10 -10.40 -1.83
N ASN A 57 11.99 -9.69 -1.12
CA ASN A 57 11.62 -8.55 -0.28
C ASN A 57 10.97 -7.42 -1.10
N LYS A 58 11.37 -7.25 -2.36
CA LYS A 58 10.79 -6.26 -3.27
C LYS A 58 9.35 -6.60 -3.66
N ARG A 59 9.06 -7.87 -3.97
CA ARG A 59 7.67 -8.30 -4.24
C ARG A 59 6.78 -8.07 -3.04
N LEU A 60 7.28 -8.36 -1.84
CA LEU A 60 6.54 -8.12 -0.59
C LEU A 60 6.30 -6.62 -0.36
N THR A 61 7.32 -5.78 -0.57
CA THR A 61 7.23 -4.32 -0.43
C THR A 61 6.23 -3.72 -1.42
N LEU A 62 6.32 -4.09 -2.70
CA LEU A 62 5.39 -3.65 -3.74
C LEU A 62 3.96 -4.10 -3.45
N TRP A 63 3.79 -5.34 -2.99
CA TRP A 63 2.47 -5.85 -2.59
C TRP A 63 1.89 -5.07 -1.41
N PHE A 64 2.70 -4.81 -0.38
CA PHE A 64 2.29 -4.04 0.79
C PHE A 64 1.89 -2.61 0.40
N TYR A 65 2.70 -1.95 -0.43
CA TYR A 65 2.40 -0.59 -0.87
C TYR A 65 1.12 -0.51 -1.70
N ARG A 66 0.90 -1.44 -2.65
CA ARG A 66 -0.36 -1.50 -3.40
C ARG A 66 -1.57 -1.66 -2.49
N ARG A 67 -1.42 -2.41 -1.40
CA ARG A 67 -2.47 -2.58 -0.39
C ARG A 67 -2.73 -1.30 0.38
N VAL A 68 -1.68 -0.57 0.76
CA VAL A 68 -1.81 0.77 1.36
C VAL A 68 -2.52 1.74 0.41
N GLN A 69 -2.11 1.82 -0.86
CA GLN A 69 -2.77 2.67 -1.86
C GLN A 69 -4.26 2.34 -2.00
N PHE A 70 -4.60 1.04 -2.05
CA PHE A 70 -5.99 0.60 -2.08
C PHE A 70 -6.78 1.09 -0.86
N CYS A 71 -6.23 0.94 0.35
CA CYS A 71 -6.88 1.43 1.56
C CYS A 71 -7.01 2.96 1.56
N VAL A 72 -6.00 3.70 1.13
CA VAL A 72 -6.07 5.16 1.01
C VAL A 72 -7.19 5.58 0.05
N GLU A 73 -7.27 4.96 -1.12
CA GLU A 73 -8.30 5.25 -2.12
C GLU A 73 -9.70 4.90 -1.63
N TYR A 74 -9.83 3.77 -0.94
CA TYR A 74 -11.08 3.33 -0.32
C TYR A 74 -11.57 4.35 0.71
N GLU A 75 -10.73 4.69 1.69
CA GLU A 75 -11.05 5.62 2.78
C GLU A 75 -11.29 7.05 2.26
N ALA A 76 -10.51 7.48 1.25
CA ALA A 76 -10.71 8.76 0.58
C ALA A 76 -12.07 8.83 -0.12
N ARG A 77 -12.46 7.76 -0.84
CA ARG A 77 -13.74 7.68 -1.53
C ARG A 77 -14.92 7.73 -0.56
N GLU A 78 -14.84 7.03 0.56
CA GLU A 78 -15.87 7.10 1.62
C GLU A 78 -16.04 8.50 2.19
N ARG A 79 -14.99 9.32 2.17
CA ARG A 79 -14.99 10.71 2.65
C ARG A 79 -15.18 11.74 1.52
N GLY A 80 -15.48 11.30 0.29
CA GLY A 80 -15.70 12.18 -0.86
C GLY A 80 -14.44 12.94 -1.33
N LEU A 81 -13.25 12.44 -1.02
CA LEU A 81 -11.97 13.06 -1.36
C LEU A 81 -11.47 12.60 -2.74
N LEU A 82 -10.86 13.52 -3.48
CA LEU A 82 -10.22 13.22 -4.76
C LEU A 82 -8.82 12.65 -4.53
N VAL A 83 -8.53 11.54 -5.21
CA VAL A 83 -7.21 10.91 -5.24
C VAL A 83 -6.66 10.99 -6.67
N ALA A 84 -5.52 11.65 -6.83
CA ALA A 84 -4.80 11.68 -8.11
C ALA A 84 -3.59 10.74 -8.04
N ARG A 85 -3.36 9.96 -9.10
CA ARG A 85 -2.11 9.20 -9.25
C ARG A 85 -1.16 9.94 -10.17
N VAL A 86 0.09 10.08 -9.77
CA VAL A 86 1.12 10.75 -10.55
C VAL A 86 2.26 9.81 -10.87
N ASN A 87 2.64 9.72 -12.13
CA ASN A 87 3.86 9.05 -12.53
C ASN A 87 5.03 10.01 -12.31
N VAL A 88 5.89 9.72 -11.34
CA VAL A 88 7.09 10.50 -11.07
C VAL A 88 8.13 10.14 -12.14
N ALA A 89 7.90 10.70 -13.32
CA ALA A 89 8.70 10.60 -14.52
C ALA A 89 9.00 12.02 -14.98
N SER A 90 9.90 12.70 -14.28
CA SER A 90 10.53 13.95 -14.69
C SER A 90 12.01 13.70 -14.88
#